data_AF-A0A941FEC6-F1
#
_entry.id   AF-A0A941FEC6-F1
#
_cell.length_a   1.000
_cell.length_b   1.000
_cell.length_c   1.000
_cell.angle_alpha   90.00
_cell.angle_beta   90.00
_cell.angle_gamma   90.00
#
_symmetry.space_group_name_H-M   'P 1'
#
loop_
_entity.id
_entity.type
_entity.pdbx_description
1 polymer ?
#
loop_
_entity_poly.entity_id
_entity_poly.type
_entity_poly.pdbx_seq_one_letter_code
_entity_poly.pdbx_strand_id
1 'polypeptide(L)'
;MPEELRERPVVIEAWGWIGSASGFEVVGVTEPRGRYTETYAGRSGSGREGAHILLEPGQCDSVRIMRGWKMSGRWKIRFLDATSMPPLPPKVKGGASRFFQCPAPGTRIAAEFGDAGGRLGIYNDKGRCVRVLAGRDHRFDDVVVVPDVKGVLAVERPELKWGPMTKWSLRVQS
;
A
#
# COMPACT_ATOMS: atom_id res chain seq x y z
N MET A 1 3.93 15.15 -8.59
CA MET A 1 4.42 13.78 -8.85
C MET A 1 5.67 13.88 -9.71
N PRO A 2 6.75 13.12 -9.43
CA PRO A 2 7.94 13.13 -10.30
C PRO A 2 7.56 12.82 -11.74
N GLU A 3 8.09 13.57 -12.71
CA GLU A 3 7.69 13.49 -14.12
C GLU A 3 7.98 12.12 -14.71
N GLU A 4 9.13 11.55 -14.34
CA GLU A 4 9.61 10.24 -14.73
C GLU A 4 8.72 9.08 -14.25
N LEU A 5 7.84 9.32 -13.28
CA LEU A 5 6.93 8.32 -12.72
C LEU A 5 5.48 8.46 -13.22
N ARG A 6 5.13 9.49 -14.00
CA ARG A 6 3.71 9.78 -14.31
C ARG A 6 3.00 8.71 -15.13
N GLU A 7 3.73 8.07 -16.03
CA GLU A 7 3.23 7.00 -16.90
C GLU A 7 3.40 5.60 -16.28
N ARG A 8 3.73 5.52 -14.99
CA ARG A 8 4.02 4.27 -14.27
C ARG A 8 3.15 4.15 -13.03
N PRO A 9 2.91 2.92 -12.53
CA PRO A 9 2.31 2.73 -11.23
C PRO A 9 3.28 3.24 -10.15
N VAL A 10 2.79 4.09 -9.27
CA VAL A 10 3.61 4.76 -8.24
C VAL A 10 3.19 4.29 -6.86
N VAL A 11 4.15 3.86 -6.07
CA VAL A 11 3.96 3.62 -4.64
C VAL A 11 4.40 4.87 -3.87
N ILE A 12 3.48 5.46 -3.12
CA ILE A 12 3.78 6.49 -2.14
C ILE A 12 4.00 5.81 -0.80
N GLU A 13 5.18 5.99 -0.22
CA GLU A 13 5.42 5.67 1.18
C GLU A 13 5.16 6.91 2.03
N ALA A 14 4.19 6.83 2.94
CA ALA A 14 3.75 7.96 3.77
C ALA A 14 3.83 7.65 5.27
N TRP A 15 4.55 8.47 6.05
CA TRP A 15 4.74 8.30 7.50
C TRP A 15 4.89 9.61 8.26
N GLY A 16 4.63 9.56 9.57
CA GLY A 16 4.77 10.69 10.48
C GLY A 16 5.97 10.57 11.42
N TRP A 17 6.11 11.55 12.32
CA TRP A 17 7.08 11.52 13.41
C TRP A 17 6.45 10.96 14.71
N ILE A 18 7.29 10.55 15.67
CA ILE A 18 6.81 10.13 17.00
C ILE A 18 6.01 11.30 17.62
N GLY A 19 4.75 11.05 17.99
CA GLY A 19 3.81 12.06 18.49
C GLY A 19 2.63 12.37 17.56
N SER A 20 2.70 11.93 16.30
CA SER A 20 1.61 12.05 15.34
C SER A 20 0.66 10.86 15.37
N ALA A 21 -0.09 10.75 16.45
CA ALA A 21 -0.94 9.58 16.73
C ALA A 21 -1.99 9.30 15.63
N SER A 22 -2.45 10.34 14.93
CA SER A 22 -3.55 10.25 13.97
C SER A 22 -3.11 9.96 12.54
N GLY A 23 -1.82 10.01 12.20
CA GLY A 23 -1.37 10.01 10.79
C GLY A 23 -1.98 11.16 9.96
N PHE A 24 -1.89 11.07 8.63
CA PHE A 24 -2.45 12.06 7.70
C PHE A 24 -3.02 11.39 6.45
N GLU A 25 -3.92 12.08 5.76
CA GLU A 25 -4.51 11.60 4.51
C GLU A 25 -3.68 12.07 3.32
N VAL A 26 -3.67 11.23 2.28
CA VAL A 26 -3.02 11.51 1.01
C VAL A 26 -4.11 11.53 -0.04
N VAL A 27 -4.17 12.62 -0.81
CA VAL A 27 -5.10 12.77 -1.92
C VAL A 27 -4.34 13.00 -3.23
N GLY A 28 -4.89 12.45 -4.30
CA GLY A 28 -4.51 12.80 -5.66
C GLY A 28 -5.27 14.05 -6.10
N VAL A 29 -4.58 14.95 -6.77
CA VAL A 29 -5.13 16.18 -7.35
C VAL A 29 -5.09 16.08 -8.87
N THR A 30 -6.21 16.36 -9.54
CA THR A 30 -6.23 16.56 -11.00
C THR A 30 -6.88 17.90 -11.36
N GLU A 31 -6.43 18.49 -12.48
CA GLU A 31 -6.99 19.73 -13.02
C GLU A 31 -7.47 19.60 -14.48
N PRO A 32 -8.37 18.65 -14.81
CA PRO A 32 -8.89 18.52 -16.16
C PRO A 32 -9.65 19.79 -16.57
N ARG A 33 -9.20 20.43 -17.66
CA ARG A 33 -9.81 21.65 -18.21
C ARG A 33 -9.93 22.79 -17.18
N GLY A 34 -8.96 22.89 -16.27
CA GLY A 34 -8.91 23.93 -15.24
C GLY A 34 -9.84 23.69 -14.04
N ARG A 35 -10.49 22.53 -13.94
CA ARG A 35 -11.32 22.18 -12.77
C ARG A 35 -10.50 21.39 -11.77
N TYR A 36 -10.23 22.01 -10.63
CA TYR A 36 -9.59 21.36 -9.48
C TYR A 36 -10.45 20.24 -8.89
N THR A 37 -9.86 19.06 -8.73
CA THR A 37 -10.49 17.92 -8.05
C THR A 37 -9.49 17.20 -7.14
N GLU A 38 -9.95 16.82 -5.94
CA GLU A 38 -9.21 16.00 -4.98
C GLU A 38 -9.89 14.63 -4.87
N THR A 39 -9.11 13.54 -4.96
CA THR A 39 -9.58 12.17 -4.76
C THR A 39 -8.75 11.49 -3.67
N TYR A 40 -9.42 10.86 -2.71
CA TYR A 40 -8.76 10.12 -1.65
C TYR A 40 -7.88 9.01 -2.23
N ALA A 41 -6.58 9.03 -1.91
CA ALA A 41 -5.63 8.00 -2.33
C ALA A 41 -5.32 7.02 -1.21
N GLY A 42 -5.19 7.49 0.03
CA GLY A 42 -4.84 6.61 1.15
C GLY A 42 -4.51 7.40 2.40
N ARG A 43 -3.98 6.71 3.40
CA ARG A 43 -3.56 7.33 4.67
C ARG A 43 -2.15 6.91 5.03
N SER A 44 -1.40 7.78 5.70
CA SER A 44 -0.09 7.42 6.25
C SER A 44 -0.21 6.30 7.28
N GLY A 45 0.88 5.58 7.52
CA GLY A 45 0.96 4.70 8.69
C GLY A 45 1.00 5.50 10.00
N SER A 46 0.94 4.77 11.12
CA SER A 46 0.99 5.35 12.47
C SER A 46 2.44 5.45 12.97
N GLY A 47 2.81 6.61 13.52
CA GLY A 47 4.18 6.83 14.01
C GLY A 47 5.23 6.75 12.90
N ARG A 48 6.32 6.00 13.14
CA ARG A 48 7.42 5.82 12.16
C ARG A 48 7.14 4.72 11.13
N GLU A 49 6.10 3.94 11.31
CA GLU A 49 5.74 2.92 10.33
C GLU A 49 5.10 3.62 9.13
N GLY A 50 5.72 3.50 7.94
CA GLY A 50 5.11 4.00 6.71
C GLY A 50 3.84 3.25 6.35
N ALA A 51 3.05 3.80 5.46
CA ALA A 51 2.07 3.05 4.68
C ALA A 51 2.42 3.21 3.21
N HIS A 52 2.31 2.13 2.45
CA HIS A 52 2.42 2.19 1.00
C HIS A 52 1.03 2.39 0.40
N ILE A 53 0.94 3.35 -0.51
CA ILE A 53 -0.28 3.73 -1.23
C ILE A 53 0.03 3.62 -2.71
N LEU A 54 -0.74 2.82 -3.45
CA LEU A 54 -0.54 2.65 -4.89
C LEU A 54 -1.43 3.62 -5.67
N LEU A 55 -0.82 4.33 -6.60
CA LEU A 55 -1.47 5.12 -7.63
C LEU A 55 -1.33 4.42 -8.98
N GLU A 56 -2.42 4.37 -9.74
CA GLU A 56 -2.40 3.96 -11.15
C GLU A 56 -1.64 5.00 -12.01
N PRO A 57 -1.06 4.59 -13.15
CA PRO A 57 -0.51 5.54 -14.12
C PRO A 57 -1.52 6.64 -14.47
N GLY A 58 -1.07 7.90 -14.42
CA GLY A 58 -1.94 9.05 -14.72
C GLY A 58 -3.11 9.27 -13.77
N GLN A 59 -3.18 8.61 -12.61
CA GLN A 59 -4.31 8.77 -11.68
C GLN A 59 -4.46 10.20 -11.13
N CYS A 60 -3.34 10.92 -10.98
CA CYS A 60 -3.34 12.31 -10.53
C CYS A 60 -2.16 13.10 -11.09
N ASP A 61 -2.29 14.42 -11.23
CA ASP A 61 -1.20 15.32 -11.65
C ASP A 61 -0.23 15.59 -10.49
N SER A 62 -0.78 15.74 -9.28
CA SER A 62 -0.02 15.95 -8.07
C SER A 62 -0.65 15.25 -6.87
N VAL A 63 0.13 15.16 -5.80
CA VAL A 63 -0.30 14.53 -4.55
C VAL A 63 -0.22 15.59 -3.46
N ARG A 64 -1.25 15.63 -2.63
CA ARG A 64 -1.35 16.53 -1.50
C ARG A 64 -1.59 15.75 -0.21
N ILE A 65 -1.06 16.28 0.87
CA ILE A 65 -1.35 15.81 2.22
C ILE A 65 -2.56 16.59 2.74
N MET A 66 -3.65 15.88 3.03
CA MET A 66 -4.86 16.42 3.65
C MET A 66 -4.93 16.06 5.15
N ARG A 67 -5.63 16.91 5.91
CA ARG A 67 -5.54 16.95 7.38
C ARG A 67 -6.23 15.78 8.06
N GLY A 68 -5.56 15.17 9.04
CA GLY A 68 -6.18 14.43 10.16
C GLY A 68 -6.27 15.29 11.43
N TRP A 69 -6.98 14.82 12.46
CA TRP A 69 -7.13 15.53 13.74
C TRP A 69 -5.75 15.70 14.45
N LYS A 70 -5.37 16.95 14.79
CA LYS A 70 -4.10 17.37 15.45
C LYS A 70 -2.83 17.16 14.62
N MET A 71 -2.57 18.11 13.71
CA MET A 71 -1.46 18.15 12.73
C MET A 71 -0.10 18.66 13.29
N SER A 72 0.14 18.63 14.60
CA SER A 72 1.46 18.98 15.13
C SER A 72 2.46 17.85 14.84
N GLY A 73 3.46 18.10 13.99
CA GLY A 73 4.49 17.10 13.69
C GLY A 73 5.22 17.34 12.37
N ARG A 74 6.16 16.43 12.07
CA ARG A 74 6.83 16.35 10.78
C ARG A 74 6.27 15.18 9.99
N TRP A 75 5.97 15.43 8.72
CA TRP A 75 5.39 14.47 7.78
C TRP A 75 6.39 14.18 6.68
N LYS A 76 6.39 12.95 6.19
CA LYS A 76 7.24 12.55 5.08
C LYS A 76 6.44 11.71 4.09
N ILE A 77 6.65 12.01 2.83
CA ILE A 77 6.24 11.16 1.71
C ILE A 77 7.45 10.88 0.84
N ARG A 78 7.52 9.68 0.29
CA ARG A 78 8.50 9.28 -0.72
C ARG A 78 7.76 8.60 -1.87
N PHE A 79 8.16 8.92 -3.10
CA PHE A 79 7.64 8.27 -4.30
C PHE A 79 8.59 7.15 -4.72
N LEU A 80 8.02 6.00 -5.05
CA LEU A 80 8.72 4.79 -5.47
C LEU A 80 8.06 4.27 -6.76
N ASP A 81 8.87 3.75 -7.67
CA ASP A 81 8.35 2.97 -8.81
C ASP A 81 7.83 1.63 -8.27
N ALA A 82 6.55 1.31 -8.51
CA ALA A 82 5.96 0.06 -8.04
C ALA A 82 6.69 -1.16 -8.62
N THR A 83 7.25 -1.07 -9.83
CA THR A 83 7.99 -2.19 -10.43
C THR A 83 9.37 -2.42 -9.80
N SER A 84 9.85 -1.48 -8.99
CA SER A 84 11.15 -1.54 -8.30
C SER A 84 11.00 -1.80 -6.79
N MET A 85 9.87 -2.39 -6.35
CA MET A 85 9.67 -2.72 -4.95
C MET A 85 10.66 -3.81 -4.48
N PRO A 86 11.13 -3.76 -3.23
CA PRO A 86 12.05 -4.77 -2.71
C PRO A 86 11.40 -6.16 -2.67
N PRO A 87 12.20 -7.24 -2.74
CA PRO A 87 11.70 -8.60 -2.61
C PRO A 87 11.03 -8.82 -1.25
N LEU A 88 10.06 -9.74 -1.21
CA LEU A 88 9.45 -10.19 0.04
C LEU A 88 10.51 -10.87 0.92
N PRO A 89 10.79 -10.35 2.14
CA PRO A 89 11.71 -11.03 3.06
C PRO A 89 11.16 -12.39 3.50
N PRO A 90 12.01 -13.33 3.98
CA PRO A 90 11.55 -14.65 4.44
C PRO A 90 10.47 -14.58 5.51
N LYS A 91 10.51 -13.55 6.36
CA LYS A 91 9.49 -13.22 7.35
C LYS A 91 9.37 -11.71 7.48
N VAL A 92 8.15 -11.20 7.47
CA VAL A 92 7.86 -9.77 7.65
C VAL A 92 6.54 -9.59 8.39
N LYS A 93 6.43 -8.52 9.18
CA LYS A 93 5.20 -8.13 9.88
C LYS A 93 5.04 -6.62 9.85
N GLY A 94 3.82 -6.14 9.99
CA GLY A 94 3.51 -4.72 10.03
C GLY A 94 2.12 -4.41 10.56
N GLY A 95 1.83 -3.11 10.68
CA GLY A 95 0.55 -2.52 11.03
C GLY A 95 0.10 -1.47 9.99
N ALA A 96 0.59 -1.57 8.75
CA ALA A 96 0.18 -0.70 7.65
C ALA A 96 0.34 -1.41 6.30
N SER A 97 -0.31 -0.90 5.26
CA SER A 97 -0.23 -1.46 3.92
C SER A 97 1.20 -1.48 3.39
N ARG A 98 1.59 -2.57 2.71
CA ARG A 98 2.93 -2.77 2.16
C ARG A 98 2.88 -3.39 0.76
N PHE A 99 3.94 -3.13 0.02
CA PHE A 99 4.17 -3.74 -1.29
C PHE A 99 5.55 -4.38 -1.30
N PHE A 100 5.65 -5.48 -2.04
CA PHE A 100 6.86 -6.23 -2.30
C PHE A 100 6.87 -6.65 -3.77
N GLN A 101 8.03 -6.93 -4.33
CA GLN A 101 8.09 -7.68 -5.58
C GLN A 101 7.33 -9.00 -5.41
N CYS A 102 6.51 -9.36 -6.40
CA CYS A 102 5.78 -10.63 -6.36
C CYS A 102 6.79 -11.80 -6.36
N PRO A 103 6.69 -12.74 -5.41
CA PRO A 103 7.53 -13.93 -5.41
C PRO A 103 7.31 -14.79 -6.66
N ALA A 104 8.20 -15.77 -6.88
CA ALA A 104 8.07 -16.71 -7.98
C ALA A 104 6.76 -17.53 -7.89
N PRO A 105 6.17 -17.94 -9.03
CA PRO A 105 5.02 -18.84 -9.02
C PRO A 105 5.30 -20.13 -8.22
N GLY A 106 4.29 -20.62 -7.52
CA GLY A 106 4.42 -21.78 -6.61
C GLY A 106 4.97 -21.45 -5.23
N THR A 107 5.48 -20.23 -4.99
CA THR A 107 5.91 -19.81 -3.64
C THR A 107 4.74 -19.92 -2.66
N ARG A 108 4.96 -20.60 -1.54
CA ARG A 108 3.99 -20.74 -0.45
C ARG A 108 4.22 -19.64 0.57
N ILE A 109 3.17 -18.89 0.90
CA ILE A 109 3.22 -17.80 1.86
C ILE A 109 2.21 -18.11 2.97
N ALA A 110 2.71 -18.32 4.19
CA ALA A 110 1.86 -18.27 5.38
C ALA A 110 1.50 -16.80 5.65
N ALA A 111 0.22 -16.47 5.55
CA ALA A 111 -0.29 -15.12 5.70
C ALA A 111 -1.23 -15.06 6.91
N GLU A 112 -0.97 -14.11 7.80
CA GLU A 112 -1.74 -13.88 9.00
C GLU A 112 -2.27 -12.43 9.01
N PHE A 113 -3.57 -12.28 9.25
CA PHE A 113 -4.23 -11.00 9.50
C PHE A 113 -4.87 -11.01 10.89
N GLY A 114 -4.72 -9.91 11.63
CA GLY A 114 -5.37 -9.71 12.93
C GLY A 114 -6.89 -9.55 12.82
N ASP A 115 -7.53 -9.15 13.92
CA ASP A 115 -9.00 -9.20 14.05
C ASP A 115 -9.78 -8.32 13.07
N ALA A 116 -9.19 -7.22 12.58
CA ALA A 116 -9.81 -6.39 11.55
C ALA A 116 -9.59 -6.91 10.11
N GLY A 117 -8.97 -8.09 9.98
CA GLY A 117 -8.70 -8.72 8.71
C GLY A 117 -7.67 -8.01 7.85
N GLY A 118 -7.70 -8.33 6.57
CA GLY A 118 -6.69 -7.92 5.60
C GLY A 118 -6.88 -8.60 4.26
N ARG A 119 -6.14 -8.10 3.28
CA ARG A 119 -6.11 -8.63 1.94
C ARG A 119 -4.67 -8.74 1.48
N LEU A 120 -4.34 -9.89 0.88
CA LEU A 120 -3.12 -10.13 0.13
C LEU A 120 -3.48 -10.21 -1.35
N GLY A 121 -3.00 -9.24 -2.13
CA GLY A 121 -3.32 -9.12 -3.55
C GLY A 121 -2.08 -8.99 -4.43
N ILE A 122 -2.22 -9.31 -5.71
CA ILE A 122 -1.21 -9.05 -6.74
C ILE A 122 -1.73 -7.93 -7.64
N TYR A 123 -0.90 -6.92 -7.83
CA TYR A 123 -1.17 -5.75 -8.66
C TYR A 123 -0.24 -5.70 -9.87
N ASN A 124 -0.78 -5.45 -11.06
CA ASN A 124 -0.01 -5.42 -12.30
C ASN A 124 0.71 -4.08 -12.53
N ASP A 125 1.38 -3.98 -13.67
CA ASP A 125 2.06 -2.78 -14.18
C ASP A 125 1.13 -1.60 -14.51
N LYS A 126 -0.19 -1.79 -14.46
CA LYS A 126 -1.20 -0.73 -14.58
C LYS A 126 -1.76 -0.30 -13.22
N GLY A 127 -1.20 -0.82 -12.12
CA GLY A 127 -1.70 -0.56 -10.77
C GLY A 127 -3.03 -1.24 -10.45
N ARG A 128 -3.48 -2.21 -11.27
CA ARG A 128 -4.75 -2.92 -11.08
C ARG A 128 -4.56 -4.22 -10.32
N CYS A 129 -5.45 -4.51 -9.38
CA CYS A 129 -5.46 -5.80 -8.71
C CYS A 129 -5.90 -6.90 -9.69
N VAL A 130 -4.99 -7.79 -10.04
CA VAL A 130 -5.23 -8.91 -10.97
C VAL A 130 -5.50 -10.22 -10.26
N ARG A 131 -5.12 -10.33 -8.98
CA ARG A 131 -5.42 -11.51 -8.17
C ARG A 131 -5.54 -11.17 -6.69
N VAL A 132 -6.48 -11.85 -6.02
CA VAL A 132 -6.58 -11.88 -4.56
C VAL A 132 -6.14 -13.26 -4.11
N LEU A 133 -5.11 -13.31 -3.26
CA LEU A 133 -4.59 -14.57 -2.70
C LEU A 133 -5.30 -14.89 -1.39
N ALA A 134 -5.55 -13.86 -0.58
CA ALA A 134 -6.36 -13.93 0.64
C ALA A 134 -7.11 -12.62 0.83
N GLY A 135 -8.32 -12.68 1.36
CA GLY A 135 -9.13 -11.51 1.72
C GLY A 135 -10.15 -11.91 2.77
N ARG A 136 -10.09 -11.31 3.95
CA ARG A 136 -11.04 -11.55 5.05
C ARG A 136 -11.29 -10.24 5.79
N ASP A 137 -12.52 -10.05 6.24
CA ASP A 137 -12.93 -8.93 7.11
C ASP A 137 -12.77 -9.28 8.61
N HIS A 138 -12.02 -10.34 8.90
CA HIS A 138 -11.74 -10.86 10.22
C HIS A 138 -10.38 -11.58 10.22
N ARG A 139 -9.98 -12.10 11.39
CA ARG A 139 -8.76 -12.88 11.57
C ARG A 139 -8.60 -13.94 10.47
N PHE A 140 -7.40 -14.00 9.92
CA PHE A 140 -7.01 -14.97 8.90
C PHE A 140 -5.66 -15.55 9.27
N ASP A 141 -5.49 -16.85 9.06
CA ASP A 141 -4.25 -17.59 9.31
C ASP A 141 -4.28 -18.81 8.39
N ASP A 142 -3.65 -18.69 7.23
CA ASP A 142 -3.58 -19.78 6.25
C ASP A 142 -2.38 -19.62 5.32
N VAL A 143 -2.10 -20.68 4.56
CA VAL A 143 -1.10 -20.68 3.50
C VAL A 143 -1.75 -20.42 2.16
N VAL A 144 -1.22 -19.43 1.45
CA VAL A 144 -1.57 -19.16 0.05
C VAL A 144 -0.41 -19.53 -0.86
N VAL A 145 -0.75 -19.87 -2.10
CA VAL A 145 0.24 -20.19 -3.15
C VAL A 145 0.24 -19.06 -4.17
N VAL A 146 1.43 -18.56 -4.49
CA VAL A 146 1.60 -17.53 -5.51
C VAL A 146 1.29 -18.15 -6.88
N PRO A 147 0.30 -17.63 -7.63
CA PRO A 147 -0.06 -18.12 -8.95
C PRO A 147 0.97 -17.66 -9.99
N ASP A 148 0.87 -18.20 -11.21
CA ASP A 148 1.65 -17.73 -12.36
C ASP A 148 1.12 -16.37 -12.87
N VAL A 149 1.43 -15.30 -12.11
CA VAL A 149 1.03 -13.92 -12.38
C VAL A 149 2.20 -12.99 -12.06
N LYS A 150 2.43 -12.00 -12.92
CA LYS A 150 3.44 -10.96 -12.71
C LYS A 150 2.87 -9.73 -12.02
N GLY A 151 3.69 -9.03 -11.24
CA GLY A 151 3.32 -7.78 -10.61
C GLY A 151 4.01 -7.56 -9.27
N VAL A 152 3.34 -6.82 -8.40
CA VAL A 152 3.72 -6.62 -7.00
C VAL A 152 2.73 -7.27 -6.07
N LEU A 153 3.25 -7.87 -5.00
CA LEU A 153 2.46 -8.40 -3.90
C LEU A 153 2.14 -7.27 -2.93
N ALA A 154 0.88 -7.12 -2.55
CA ALA A 154 0.40 -6.08 -1.67
C ALA A 154 -0.32 -6.69 -0.46
N VAL A 155 -0.02 -6.16 0.73
CA VAL A 155 -0.83 -6.35 1.94
C VAL A 155 -1.62 -5.06 2.17
N GLU A 156 -2.93 -5.15 2.27
CA GLU A 156 -3.82 -4.00 2.35
C GLU A 156 -5.08 -4.28 3.19
N ARG A 157 -5.84 -3.22 3.50
CA ARG A 157 -7.18 -3.36 4.09
C ARG A 157 -8.18 -3.88 3.05
N PRO A 158 -9.19 -4.67 3.45
CA PRO A 158 -10.16 -5.23 2.51
C PRO A 158 -10.98 -4.16 1.77
N GLU A 159 -11.40 -3.09 2.45
CA GLU A 159 -12.30 -2.06 1.89
C GLU A 159 -11.59 -0.74 1.56
N LEU A 160 -10.88 -0.17 2.55
CA LEU A 160 -10.22 1.14 2.45
C LEU A 160 -8.81 1.07 1.84
N LYS A 161 -8.38 -0.13 1.39
CA LYS A 161 -7.07 -0.46 0.82
C LYS A 161 -5.88 0.09 1.61
N TRP A 162 -5.38 1.26 1.24
CA TRP A 162 -4.08 1.79 1.62
C TRP A 162 -4.14 2.55 2.94
N GLY A 163 -3.20 2.25 3.83
CA GLY A 163 -3.00 2.97 5.08
C GLY A 163 -2.75 2.09 6.29
N PRO A 164 -3.05 2.59 7.51
CA PRO A 164 -2.92 1.82 8.73
C PRO A 164 -3.77 0.56 8.67
N MET A 165 -3.24 -0.51 9.24
CA MET A 165 -3.89 -1.80 9.40
C MET A 165 -3.78 -2.25 10.85
N THR A 166 -4.56 -3.25 11.24
CA THR A 166 -4.16 -4.07 12.39
C THR A 166 -2.88 -4.84 12.05
N LYS A 167 -2.38 -5.63 13.01
CA LYS A 167 -1.21 -6.47 12.79
C LYS A 167 -1.45 -7.45 11.64
N TRP A 168 -0.43 -7.61 10.80
CA TRP A 168 -0.34 -8.68 9.81
C TRP A 168 1.08 -9.26 9.80
N SER A 169 1.23 -10.49 9.33
CA SER A 169 2.54 -11.07 9.01
C SER A 169 2.51 -11.98 7.81
N LEU A 170 3.61 -12.01 7.08
CA LEU A 170 3.86 -12.92 5.97
C LEU A 170 5.14 -13.71 6.24
N ARG A 171 5.13 -15.00 5.92
CA ARG A 171 6.29 -15.87 5.99
C ARG A 171 6.34 -16.79 4.77
N VAL A 172 7.46 -16.77 4.06
CA VAL A 172 7.73 -17.70 2.96
C VAL A 172 7.99 -19.09 3.55
N GLN A 173 7.29 -20.12 3.07
CA GLN A 173 7.56 -21.50 3.43
C GLN A 173 8.57 -22.08 2.45
N SER A 174 9.68 -22.59 3.01
CA SER A 174 10.68 -23.41 2.33
C SER A 174 10.20 -24.85 2.16
#